data_AF-A0A497FGR0-F1
#
_entry.id   AF-A0A497FGR0-F1
#
_cell.length_a   1.000
_cell.length_b   1.000
_cell.length_c   1.000
_cell.angle_alpha   90.00
_cell.angle_beta   90.00
_cell.angle_gamma   90.00
#
_symmetry.space_group_name_H-M   'P 1'
#
loop_
_entity.id
_entity.type
_entity.pdbx_description
1 polymer ?
#
loop_
_entity_poly.entity_id
_entity_poly.type
_entity_poly.pdbx_seq_one_letter_code
_entity_poly.pdbx_strand_id
1 'polypeptide(L)'
;MFRRRFPVIYTENLDLVCCICKKVIKKLIFEVLTPFEISSSTEDIVEPFRKLPLGIIKKGSPEDGFVSIDLCKSCFNKFMDRVNEISKKLERYISDFKIPRNEKLKIVLFTRIDRMFEWLDSNAESISEPREDFVEINNFVYFGIGFYIKPKNPMENYIKGLLPYGIIIRELMGREV
;
A
#
# COMPACT_ATOMS: atom_id res chain seq x y z
N MET A 1 32.26 35.98 28.18
CA MET A 1 32.86 35.35 26.98
C MET A 1 32.04 34.10 26.65
N PHE A 2 30.98 34.22 25.85
CA PHE A 2 30.14 33.07 25.49
C PHE A 2 30.74 32.37 24.27
N ARG A 3 31.22 31.13 24.46
CA ARG A 3 31.62 30.25 23.36
C ARG A 3 30.38 29.94 22.53
N ARG A 4 30.30 30.50 21.32
CA ARG A 4 29.28 30.12 20.32
C ARG A 4 29.48 28.63 19.98
N ARG A 5 28.58 27.77 20.45
CA ARG A 5 28.46 26.41 19.93
C ARG A 5 27.68 26.51 18.63
N PHE A 6 28.34 26.20 17.51
CA PHE A 6 27.67 26.07 16.23
C PHE A 6 26.74 24.85 16.26
N PRO A 7 25.55 24.90 15.65
CA PRO A 7 24.78 23.69 15.40
C PRO A 7 25.58 22.77 14.50
N VAL A 8 25.81 21.54 14.95
CA VAL A 8 26.35 20.47 14.11
C VAL A 8 25.17 19.92 13.33
N ILE A 9 25.12 20.19 12.03
CA ILE A 9 24.14 19.59 11.13
C ILE A 9 24.66 18.19 10.80
N TYR A 10 23.96 17.15 11.25
CA TYR A 10 24.17 15.79 10.77
C TYR A 10 23.25 15.57 9.58
N THR A 11 23.81 15.61 8.36
CA THR A 11 23.13 15.05 7.19
C THR A 11 23.45 13.58 7.11
N GLU A 12 22.61 12.72 7.67
CA GLU A 12 22.59 11.32 7.24
C GLU A 12 21.89 11.26 5.88
N ASN A 13 22.69 11.22 4.81
CA ASN A 13 22.19 10.91 3.46
C ASN A 13 21.76 9.44 3.43
N LEU A 14 20.54 9.16 3.87
CA LEU A 14 19.88 7.90 3.54
C LEU A 14 19.31 8.04 2.14
N ASP A 15 20.09 7.56 1.16
CA ASP A 15 19.64 7.42 -0.23
C ASP A 15 18.55 6.35 -0.28
N LEU A 16 17.29 6.79 -0.21
CA LEU A 16 16.14 5.91 -0.48
C LEU A 16 16.01 5.74 -1.98
N VAL A 17 15.53 4.59 -2.45
CA VAL A 17 15.34 4.34 -3.88
C VAL A 17 13.88 4.06 -4.16
N CYS A 18 13.27 4.86 -5.04
CA CYS A 18 11.89 4.66 -5.44
C CYS A 18 11.70 3.24 -6.02
N CYS A 19 10.77 2.48 -5.45
CA CYS A 19 10.57 1.08 -5.81
C CYS A 19 10.23 0.90 -7.30
N ILE A 20 9.43 1.80 -7.86
CA ILE A 20 8.95 1.73 -9.26
C ILE A 20 10.02 2.25 -10.23
N CYS A 21 10.43 3.52 -10.13
CA CYS A 21 11.28 4.17 -11.13
C CYS A 21 12.79 4.14 -10.83
N LYS A 22 13.20 3.56 -9.69
CA LYS A 22 14.60 3.46 -9.23
C LYS A 22 15.33 4.79 -9.05
N LYS A 23 14.64 5.93 -9.09
CA LYS A 23 15.22 7.23 -8.74
C LYS A 23 15.61 7.26 -7.26
N VAL A 24 16.76 7.86 -6.98
CA VAL A 24 17.19 8.16 -5.61
C VAL A 24 16.30 9.28 -5.05
N ILE A 25 15.74 9.03 -3.89
CA ILE A 25 14.95 9.93 -3.07
C ILE A 25 15.88 10.41 -1.96
N LYS A 26 16.31 11.66 -2.03
CA LYS A 26 17.13 12.26 -0.98
C LYS A 26 16.25 12.55 0.23
N LYS A 27 16.58 11.95 1.38
CA LYS A 27 15.95 12.26 2.66
C LYS A 27 16.77 13.32 3.38
N LEU A 28 16.21 14.51 3.58
CA LEU A 28 16.75 15.48 4.53
C LEU A 28 16.13 15.19 5.90
N ILE A 29 16.95 14.73 6.85
CA ILE A 29 16.57 14.61 8.26
C ILE A 29 16.98 15.91 8.93
N PHE A 30 16.00 16.71 9.35
CA PHE A 30 16.25 17.88 10.20
C PHE A 30 16.12 17.45 11.66
N GLU A 31 17.24 17.41 12.38
CA GLU A 31 17.20 17.33 13.84
C GLU A 31 17.21 18.76 14.40
N VAL A 32 16.03 19.28 14.75
CA VAL A 32 15.90 20.62 15.35
C VAL A 32 16.17 20.50 16.85
N LEU A 33 17.40 20.77 17.28
CA LEU A 33 17.72 20.94 18.69
C LEU A 33 17.45 22.40 19.12
N THR A 34 16.24 22.63 19.61
CA THR A 34 15.81 23.76 20.50
C THR A 34 15.77 25.18 19.91
N PRO A 35 15.03 26.12 20.55
CA PRO A 35 14.42 27.25 19.88
C PRO A 35 15.48 28.32 19.63
N PHE A 36 15.38 28.94 18.46
CA PHE A 36 15.82 30.29 18.08
C PHE A 36 16.40 30.24 16.66
N GLU A 37 15.62 30.84 15.76
CA GLU A 37 16.02 31.42 14.48
C GLU A 37 16.56 30.44 13.41
N ILE A 38 15.61 29.91 12.63
CA ILE A 38 15.92 29.36 11.31
C ILE A 38 16.09 30.56 10.36
N SER A 39 17.30 30.75 9.83
CA SER A 39 17.53 31.63 8.69
C SER A 39 18.38 30.93 7.63
N SER A 40 18.09 31.29 6.39
CA SER A 40 18.67 30.85 5.12
C SER A 40 18.19 29.52 4.53
N SER A 41 17.53 29.70 3.39
CA SER A 41 16.95 28.75 2.47
C SER A 41 18.01 28.10 1.58
N THR A 42 18.18 26.80 1.69
CA THR A 42 18.55 25.95 0.55
C THR A 42 17.28 25.22 0.12
N GLU A 43 16.64 25.70 -0.95
CA GLU A 43 15.62 24.95 -1.67
C GLU A 43 16.29 23.82 -2.46
N ASP A 44 16.83 22.83 -1.75
CA ASP A 44 17.00 21.52 -2.37
C ASP A 44 15.60 20.92 -2.48
N ILE A 45 15.17 20.65 -3.72
CA ILE A 45 13.87 20.04 -4.03
C ILE A 45 13.87 18.64 -3.41
N VAL A 46 13.43 18.53 -2.16
CA VAL A 46 13.09 17.27 -1.52
C VAL A 46 11.83 16.79 -2.21
N GLU A 47 11.97 15.84 -3.16
CA GLU A 47 10.79 15.16 -3.68
C GLU A 47 10.07 14.49 -2.50
N PRO A 48 8.79 14.84 -2.23
CA PRO A 48 8.04 14.19 -1.18
C PRO A 48 7.97 12.69 -1.49
N PHE A 49 8.44 11.84 -0.58
CA PHE A 49 8.24 10.40 -0.71
C PHE A 49 7.12 9.94 0.19
N ARG A 50 6.49 8.83 -0.20
CA ARG A 50 5.49 8.16 0.63
C ARG A 50 5.87 6.70 0.79
N LYS A 51 5.75 6.22 2.03
CA LYS A 51 5.87 4.81 2.37
C LYS A 51 4.54 4.12 2.14
N LEU A 52 4.56 3.04 1.36
CA LEU A 52 3.39 2.19 1.13
C LEU A 52 3.58 0.88 1.88
N PRO A 53 2.70 0.52 2.83
CA PRO A 53 2.74 -0.81 3.45
C PRO A 53 2.33 -1.87 2.41
N LEU A 54 3.17 -2.88 2.21
CA LEU A 54 2.85 -4.04 1.37
C LEU A 54 2.44 -5.25 2.22
N GLY A 55 2.97 -5.37 3.44
CA GLY A 55 2.66 -6.46 4.35
C GLY A 55 3.44 -6.46 5.65
N ILE A 56 3.11 -7.42 6.53
CA ILE A 56 3.85 -7.74 7.77
C ILE A 56 4.27 -9.20 7.70
N ILE A 57 5.51 -9.50 8.09
CA ILE A 57 5.94 -10.86 8.44
C ILE A 57 5.75 -10.98 9.96
N LYS A 58 4.93 -11.91 10.46
CA LYS A 58 4.80 -12.08 11.92
C LYS A 58 4.81 -13.53 12.37
N LYS A 59 6.01 -14.06 12.68
CA LYS A 59 6.36 -14.70 13.97
C LYS A 59 7.76 -15.34 13.91
N GLY A 60 8.65 -14.90 14.82
CA GLY A 60 9.85 -15.66 15.24
C GLY A 60 11.20 -14.97 15.06
N SER A 61 11.27 -13.82 14.37
CA SER A 61 12.51 -13.03 14.25
C SER A 61 12.44 -11.78 15.14
N PRO A 62 13.57 -11.28 15.66
CA PRO A 62 13.62 -10.04 16.44
C PRO A 62 13.32 -8.77 15.61
N GLU A 63 13.10 -8.90 14.30
CA GLU A 63 12.69 -7.83 13.39
C GLU A 63 11.21 -8.00 13.03
N ASP A 64 10.31 -7.66 13.96
CA ASP A 64 8.91 -7.39 13.67
C ASP A 64 8.83 -6.17 12.72
N GLY A 65 9.00 -6.41 11.42
CA GLY A 65 9.14 -5.37 10.39
C GLY A 65 7.93 -5.27 9.48
N PHE A 66 7.39 -4.06 9.31
CA PHE A 66 6.52 -3.75 8.18
C PHE A 66 7.35 -3.77 6.90
N VAL A 67 6.97 -4.62 5.94
CA VAL A 67 7.50 -4.51 4.58
C VAL A 67 6.81 -3.32 3.94
N SER A 68 7.50 -2.18 3.95
CA SER A 68 7.09 -0.96 3.28
C SER A 68 8.01 -0.70 2.09
N ILE A 69 7.48 -0.05 1.07
CA ILE A 69 8.28 0.44 -0.05
C ILE A 69 8.24 1.96 -0.09
N ASP A 70 9.35 2.56 -0.50
CA ASP A 70 9.42 3.99 -0.76
C ASP A 70 9.04 4.28 -2.22
N LEU A 71 8.12 5.21 -2.40
CA LEU A 71 7.74 5.74 -3.71
C LEU A 71 7.99 7.24 -3.75
N CYS A 72 8.61 7.74 -4.82
CA CYS A 72 8.64 9.18 -5.08
C CYS A 72 7.22 9.67 -5.37
N LYS A 73 6.96 10.97 -5.17
CA LYS A 73 5.63 11.60 -5.37
C LYS A 73 4.96 11.20 -6.68
N SER A 74 5.70 11.24 -7.79
CA SER A 74 5.16 10.89 -9.10
C SER A 74 4.71 9.42 -9.18
N CYS A 75 5.53 8.50 -8.66
CA CYS A 75 5.21 7.07 -8.63
C CYS A 75 4.07 6.75 -7.66
N PHE A 76 4.00 7.45 -6.52
CA PHE A 76 2.88 7.32 -5.59
C PHE A 76 1.57 7.79 -6.23
N ASN A 77 1.57 8.92 -6.93
CA ASN A 77 0.37 9.41 -7.62
C ASN A 77 -0.08 8.41 -8.70
N LYS A 78 0.84 7.89 -9.52
CA LYS A 78 0.52 6.84 -10.51
C LYS A 78 -0.07 5.58 -9.85
N PHE A 79 0.45 5.21 -8.69
CA PHE A 79 -0.09 4.10 -7.90
C PHE A 79 -1.52 4.40 -7.43
N MET A 80 -1.78 5.58 -6.87
CA MET A 80 -3.13 5.96 -6.44
C MET A 80 -4.10 6.08 -7.61
N ASP A 81 -3.67 6.63 -8.75
CA ASP A 81 -4.47 6.70 -9.97
C ASP A 81 -4.89 5.30 -10.41
N ARG A 82 -3.97 4.33 -10.36
CA ARG A 82 -4.25 2.94 -10.68
C ARG A 82 -5.18 2.26 -9.68
N VAL A 83 -4.98 2.49 -8.37
CA VAL A 83 -5.91 2.02 -7.32
C VAL A 83 -7.32 2.55 -7.58
N ASN A 84 -7.45 3.85 -7.86
CA ASN A 84 -8.73 4.49 -8.14
C ASN A 84 -9.38 3.94 -9.41
N GLU A 85 -8.61 3.68 -10.47
CA GLU A 85 -9.12 3.05 -11.68
C GLU A 85 -9.68 1.65 -11.40
N ILE A 86 -8.97 0.84 -10.61
CA ILE A 86 -9.40 -0.51 -10.23
C ILE A 86 -10.67 -0.44 -9.37
N SER A 87 -10.69 0.41 -8.35
CA SER A 87 -11.87 0.63 -7.50
C SER A 87 -13.08 1.05 -8.32
N LYS A 88 -12.91 1.99 -9.27
CA LYS A 88 -13.98 2.41 -10.18
C LYS A 88 -14.49 1.28 -11.06
N LYS A 89 -13.61 0.39 -11.55
CA LYS A 89 -14.04 -0.81 -12.30
C LYS A 89 -14.79 -1.79 -11.41
N LEU A 90 -14.44 -1.89 -10.13
CA LEU A 90 -15.14 -2.74 -9.16
C LEU A 90 -16.56 -2.22 -8.84
N GLU A 91 -16.84 -0.92 -9.02
CA GLU A 91 -18.18 -0.34 -8.79
C GLU A 91 -19.29 -1.06 -9.57
N ARG A 92 -18.99 -1.61 -10.75
CA ARG A 92 -19.97 -2.35 -11.58
C ARG A 92 -20.52 -3.61 -10.92
N TYR A 93 -19.87 -4.11 -9.88
CA TYR A 93 -20.28 -5.31 -9.14
C TYR A 93 -20.91 -4.99 -7.80
N ILE A 94 -20.94 -3.73 -7.38
CA ILE A 94 -21.40 -3.35 -6.05
C ILE A 94 -22.91 -3.59 -5.94
N SER A 95 -23.30 -4.28 -4.88
CA SER A 95 -24.69 -4.38 -4.43
C SER A 95 -24.73 -4.40 -2.92
N ASP A 96 -25.79 -3.84 -2.34
CA ASP A 96 -25.99 -3.89 -0.91
C ASP A 96 -26.35 -5.32 -0.48
N PHE A 97 -25.49 -5.92 0.36
CA PHE A 97 -25.80 -7.16 1.05
C PHE A 97 -25.22 -7.17 2.46
N LYS A 98 -25.87 -7.94 3.33
CA LYS A 98 -25.41 -8.12 4.71
C LYS A 98 -24.35 -9.20 4.74
N ILE A 99 -23.14 -8.83 5.11
CA ILE A 99 -22.06 -9.78 5.37
C ILE A 99 -22.44 -10.59 6.63
N PRO A 100 -22.48 -11.93 6.56
CA PRO A 100 -22.80 -12.75 7.72
C PRO A 100 -21.74 -12.56 8.81
N ARG A 101 -22.15 -12.21 10.03
CA ARG A 101 -21.22 -11.92 11.15
C ARG A 101 -20.50 -13.15 11.71
N ASN A 102 -20.99 -14.36 11.42
CA ASN A 102 -20.56 -15.60 12.08
C ASN A 102 -20.19 -16.73 11.10
N GLU A 103 -20.09 -16.45 9.80
CA GLU A 103 -19.67 -17.47 8.82
C GLU A 103 -18.14 -17.46 8.68
N LYS A 104 -17.56 -18.66 8.56
CA LYS A 104 -16.17 -18.81 8.16
C LYS A 104 -16.04 -18.36 6.70
N LEU A 105 -15.58 -17.13 6.51
CA LEU A 105 -15.32 -16.60 5.19
C LEU A 105 -14.13 -17.31 4.55
N LYS A 106 -14.29 -17.73 3.30
CA LYS A 106 -13.17 -18.14 2.47
C LYS A 106 -12.37 -16.90 2.10
N ILE A 107 -11.05 -16.94 2.25
CA ILE A 107 -10.17 -15.83 1.82
C ILE A 107 -9.67 -16.14 0.42
N VAL A 108 -9.75 -15.17 -0.49
CA VAL A 108 -9.18 -15.24 -1.83
C VAL A 108 -8.24 -14.06 -2.04
N LEU A 109 -6.97 -14.38 -2.29
CA LEU A 109 -5.94 -13.42 -2.64
C LEU A 109 -5.81 -13.37 -4.17
N PHE A 110 -6.15 -12.24 -4.77
CA PHE A 110 -6.01 -12.07 -6.21
C PHE A 110 -4.59 -11.69 -6.56
N THR A 111 -3.92 -12.54 -7.35
CA THR A 111 -2.53 -12.34 -7.76
C THR A 111 -2.40 -11.57 -9.06
N ARG A 112 -3.51 -11.34 -9.78
CA ARG A 112 -3.56 -10.68 -11.09
C ARG A 112 -4.86 -9.88 -11.23
N ILE A 113 -4.75 -8.66 -11.77
CA ILE A 113 -5.88 -7.72 -11.88
C ILE A 113 -6.89 -8.19 -12.94
N ASP A 114 -6.40 -8.60 -14.10
CA ASP A 114 -7.24 -9.13 -15.19
C ASP A 114 -7.98 -10.41 -14.76
N ARG A 115 -7.27 -11.37 -14.18
CA ARG A 115 -7.86 -12.62 -13.67
C ARG A 115 -8.84 -12.40 -12.54
N MET A 116 -8.64 -11.36 -11.71
CA MET A 116 -9.62 -10.97 -10.70
C MET A 116 -10.95 -10.61 -11.35
N PHE A 117 -10.94 -9.74 -12.37
CA PHE A 117 -12.16 -9.34 -13.06
C PHE A 117 -12.82 -10.51 -13.80
N GLU A 118 -12.05 -11.35 -14.49
CA GLU A 118 -12.58 -12.58 -15.13
C GLU A 118 -13.24 -13.52 -14.12
N TRP A 119 -12.61 -13.70 -12.95
CA TRP A 119 -13.13 -14.53 -11.88
C TRP A 119 -14.41 -13.95 -11.30
N LEU A 120 -14.47 -12.63 -11.07
CA LEU A 120 -15.68 -11.95 -10.60
C LEU A 120 -16.83 -12.08 -11.61
N ASP A 121 -16.56 -11.85 -12.90
CA ASP A 121 -17.56 -12.00 -13.97
C ASP A 121 -18.15 -13.41 -14.00
N SER A 122 -17.34 -14.42 -13.72
CA SER A 122 -17.75 -15.82 -13.75
C SER A 122 -18.48 -16.26 -12.47
N ASN A 123 -17.97 -15.85 -11.29
CA ASN A 123 -18.33 -16.46 -10.00
C ASN A 123 -19.09 -15.54 -9.03
N ALA A 124 -18.96 -14.22 -9.15
CA ALA A 124 -19.58 -13.28 -8.22
C ALA A 124 -20.98 -12.88 -8.69
N GLU A 125 -21.95 -12.94 -7.78
CA GLU A 125 -23.25 -12.28 -7.96
C GLU A 125 -23.08 -10.78 -7.73
N SER A 126 -22.39 -10.41 -6.65
CA SER A 126 -22.10 -9.04 -6.28
C SER A 126 -20.92 -8.95 -5.31
N ILE A 127 -20.40 -7.73 -5.11
CA ILE A 127 -19.39 -7.42 -4.09
C ILE A 127 -19.84 -6.28 -3.18
N SER A 128 -19.22 -6.18 -2.00
CA SER A 128 -19.34 -4.98 -1.15
C SER A 128 -18.51 -3.84 -1.71
N GLU A 129 -18.73 -2.61 -1.24
CA GLU A 129 -17.88 -1.47 -1.55
C GLU A 129 -16.38 -1.79 -1.29
N PRO A 130 -15.50 -1.60 -2.29
CA PRO A 130 -14.07 -1.79 -2.14
C PRO A 130 -13.47 -0.77 -1.16
N ARG A 131 -12.58 -1.24 -0.29
CA ARG A 131 -11.89 -0.39 0.70
C ARG A 131 -10.47 -0.85 0.94
N GLU A 132 -9.66 -0.01 1.56
CA GLU A 132 -8.39 -0.46 2.11
C GLU A 132 -8.64 -1.49 3.22
N ASP A 133 -8.03 -2.67 3.06
CA ASP A 133 -8.19 -3.78 4.00
C ASP A 133 -6.92 -4.62 4.01
N PHE A 134 -6.90 -5.64 4.87
CA PHE A 134 -5.83 -6.63 4.94
C PHE A 134 -6.36 -8.05 5.13
N VAL A 135 -5.54 -9.03 4.76
CA VAL A 135 -5.77 -10.44 5.11
C VAL A 135 -4.50 -11.04 5.69
N GLU A 136 -4.68 -11.94 6.65
CA GLU A 136 -3.57 -12.71 7.23
C GLU A 136 -3.63 -14.14 6.70
N ILE A 137 -2.55 -14.58 6.06
CA ILE A 137 -2.43 -15.94 5.50
C ILE A 137 -1.03 -16.45 5.87
N ASN A 138 -0.95 -17.61 6.53
CA ASN A 138 0.33 -18.27 6.85
C ASN A 138 1.36 -17.35 7.56
N ASN A 139 0.91 -16.52 8.52
CA ASN A 139 1.73 -15.53 9.24
C ASN A 139 2.21 -14.32 8.39
N PHE A 140 1.66 -14.14 7.19
CA PHE A 140 1.86 -12.95 6.37
C PHE A 140 0.60 -12.11 6.36
N VAL A 141 0.75 -10.82 6.60
CA VAL A 141 -0.31 -9.83 6.41
C VAL A 141 -0.13 -9.21 5.03
N TYR A 142 -1.19 -9.18 4.23
CA TYR A 142 -1.22 -8.51 2.92
C TYR A 142 -2.15 -7.32 3.00
N PHE A 143 -1.68 -6.14 2.58
CA PHE A 143 -2.51 -4.93 2.44
C PHE A 143 -2.93 -4.73 0.99
N GLY A 144 -4.12 -4.20 0.79
CA GLY A 144 -4.64 -3.97 -0.55
C GLY A 144 -6.07 -3.45 -0.61
N ILE A 145 -6.67 -3.62 -1.79
CA ILE A 145 -8.08 -3.35 -2.02
C ILE A 145 -8.87 -4.60 -1.61
N GLY A 146 -9.60 -4.50 -0.50
CA GLY A 146 -10.44 -5.56 0.04
C GLY A 146 -11.91 -5.33 -0.20
N PHE A 147 -12.64 -6.43 -0.39
CA PHE A 147 -14.09 -6.44 -0.55
C PHE A 147 -14.65 -7.83 -0.20
N TYR A 148 -15.92 -7.89 0.16
CA TYR A 148 -16.63 -9.16 0.32
C TYR A 148 -17.34 -9.52 -0.97
N ILE A 149 -17.46 -10.80 -1.24
CA ILE A 149 -18.05 -11.32 -2.47
C ILE A 149 -19.20 -12.25 -2.08
N LYS A 150 -20.37 -11.98 -2.67
CA LYS A 150 -21.51 -12.89 -2.69
C LYS A 150 -21.38 -13.79 -3.93
N PRO A 151 -21.18 -15.11 -3.79
CA PRO A 151 -21.06 -16.00 -4.94
C PRO A 151 -22.42 -16.18 -5.65
N LYS A 152 -22.40 -16.45 -6.97
CA LYS A 152 -23.61 -16.79 -7.73
C LYS A 152 -24.26 -18.10 -7.28
N ASN A 153 -23.44 -19.03 -6.80
CA ASN A 153 -23.92 -20.28 -6.23
C ASN A 153 -24.34 -20.04 -4.78
N PRO A 154 -25.64 -20.12 -4.44
CA PRO A 154 -26.12 -19.83 -3.09
C PRO A 154 -25.67 -20.85 -2.04
N MET A 155 -25.12 -22.00 -2.47
CA MET A 155 -24.54 -23.01 -1.57
C MET A 155 -23.10 -22.70 -1.17
N GLU A 156 -22.47 -21.70 -1.79
CA GLU A 156 -21.12 -21.26 -1.45
C GLU A 156 -21.14 -20.18 -0.36
N ASN A 157 -20.21 -20.27 0.58
CA ASN A 157 -20.03 -19.25 1.60
C ASN A 157 -19.55 -17.93 0.99
N TYR A 158 -19.84 -16.82 1.68
CA TYR A 158 -19.25 -15.53 1.36
C TYR A 158 -17.72 -15.58 1.37
N ILE A 159 -17.11 -14.80 0.48
CA ILE A 159 -15.66 -14.77 0.29
C ILE A 159 -15.14 -13.39 0.67
N LYS A 160 -14.04 -13.33 1.42
CA LYS A 160 -13.23 -12.10 1.57
C LYS A 160 -12.19 -12.08 0.46
N GLY A 161 -12.38 -11.20 -0.51
CA GLY A 161 -11.44 -10.94 -1.59
C GLY A 161 -10.43 -9.86 -1.19
N LEU A 162 -9.17 -10.02 -1.58
CA LEU A 162 -8.16 -8.98 -1.48
C LEU A 162 -7.29 -8.95 -2.74
N LEU A 163 -7.16 -7.77 -3.36
CA LEU A 163 -6.12 -7.49 -4.35
C LEU A 163 -4.96 -6.76 -3.66
N PRO A 164 -3.80 -7.41 -3.45
CA PRO A 164 -2.68 -6.80 -2.74
C PRO A 164 -2.08 -5.62 -3.51
N TYR A 165 -1.68 -4.57 -2.79
CA TYR A 165 -0.96 -3.44 -3.39
C TYR A 165 0.34 -3.88 -4.09
N GLY A 166 0.99 -4.94 -3.60
CA GLY A 166 2.16 -5.52 -4.24
C GLY A 166 1.90 -5.97 -5.69
N ILE A 167 0.68 -6.38 -6.04
CA ILE A 167 0.31 -6.75 -7.41
C ILE A 167 0.21 -5.50 -8.29
N ILE A 168 -0.42 -4.44 -7.80
CA ILE A 168 -0.53 -3.15 -8.49
C ILE A 168 0.87 -2.56 -8.74
N ILE A 169 1.76 -2.62 -7.74
CA ILE A 169 3.14 -2.15 -7.87
C ILE A 169 3.89 -2.94 -8.93
N ARG A 170 3.78 -4.28 -8.97
CA ARG A 170 4.45 -5.12 -9.98
C ARG A 170 4.00 -4.76 -11.39
N GLU A 171 2.70 -4.56 -11.59
CA GLU A 171 2.15 -4.12 -12.88
C GLU A 171 2.74 -2.77 -13.31
N LEU A 172 2.80 -1.78 -12.39
CA LEU A 172 3.39 -0.46 -12.67
C LEU A 172 4.91 -0.50 -12.91
N MET A 173 5.60 -1.54 -12.43
CA MET A 173 7.00 -1.79 -12.73
C MET A 173 7.22 -2.43 -14.12
N GLY A 174 6.15 -2.78 -14.84
CA GLY A 174 6.25 -3.50 -16.11
C GLY A 174 6.80 -4.92 -15.94
N ARG A 175 6.68 -5.51 -14.75
CA ARG A 175 7.03 -6.91 -14.52
C ARG A 175 5.80 -7.75 -14.86
N GLU A 176 5.91 -8.66 -15.82
CA GLU A 176 4.85 -9.60 -16.15
C GLU A 176 4.43 -10.40 -14.90
N VAL A 177 3.11 -10.62 -14.75
CA VAL A 177 2.47 -11.32 -13.62
C VAL A 177 1.73 -12.56 -14.10
#